data_AF-C7NQF6-F1
#
_entry.id   AF-C7NQF6-F1
#
_cell.length_a   1.000
_cell.length_b   1.000
_cell.length_c   1.000
_cell.angle_alpha   90.00
_cell.angle_beta   90.00
_cell.angle_gamma   90.00
#
_symmetry.space_group_name_H-M   'P 1'
#
loop_
_entity.id
_entity.type
_entity.pdbx_description
1 polymer ?
#
loop_
_entity_poly.entity_id
_entity_poly.type
_entity_poly.pdbx_seq_one_letter_code
_entity_poly.pdbx_strand_id
1 'polypeptide(L)'
;MSEVDVPESHPRYESLLTRHRIETGVEKGITSQQGLIAQGRGEAFDYLLGERTIESADRAERVGAAHLLLADHPVLSVNGNVAALVPGEVVELAAVTGADLEVNLFNRTEQRIEAIADHLREHGANEVKGLTADARIPGLDHERAKVDADGIYNADTVVVPLEDGDRAEALGEMGKTEIVIDLNPLSRSAQVAAVPIIDNVLRAVPNMTAHARSLQDTPADALQQIVDDFDPAQALGAAEEAIRSGELE
;
A
#
# COMPACT_ATOMS: atom_id res chain seq x y z
N MET A 1 -3.10 -13.54 -23.19
CA MET A 1 -4.49 -13.06 -23.31
C MET A 1 -5.00 -12.94 -21.89
N SER A 2 -5.36 -11.74 -21.43
CA SER A 2 -6.00 -11.59 -20.12
C SER A 2 -7.24 -12.49 -20.07
N GLU A 3 -7.45 -13.22 -18.98
CA GLU A 3 -8.60 -14.12 -18.78
C GLU A 3 -9.96 -13.39 -18.74
N VAL A 4 -9.95 -12.06 -18.86
CA VAL A 4 -11.12 -11.21 -18.90
C VAL A 4 -11.52 -10.98 -20.35
N ASP A 5 -12.71 -11.46 -20.72
CA ASP A 5 -13.33 -11.30 -22.05
C ASP A 5 -13.91 -9.88 -22.24
N VAL A 6 -13.07 -8.86 -21.97
CA VAL A 6 -13.40 -7.44 -22.06
C VAL A 6 -12.34 -6.77 -22.95
N PRO A 7 -12.72 -6.06 -24.02
CA PRO A 7 -11.76 -5.32 -24.84
C PRO A 7 -11.02 -4.27 -24.02
N GLU A 8 -9.72 -4.07 -24.25
CA GLU A 8 -8.92 -3.00 -23.64
C GLU A 8 -9.50 -1.59 -23.91
N SER A 9 -10.22 -1.44 -25.02
CA SER A 9 -10.94 -0.20 -25.37
C SER A 9 -12.22 0.04 -24.56
N HIS A 10 -12.63 -0.90 -23.70
CA HIS A 10 -13.81 -0.75 -22.88
C HIS A 10 -13.57 0.33 -21.82
N PRO A 11 -14.49 1.29 -21.60
CA PRO A 11 -14.31 2.41 -20.67
C PRO A 11 -14.19 2.00 -19.18
N ARG A 12 -14.31 0.71 -18.89
CA ARG A 12 -14.17 0.12 -17.54
C ARG A 12 -13.24 -1.10 -17.53
N TYR A 13 -12.38 -1.22 -18.53
CA TYR A 13 -11.47 -2.35 -18.65
C TYR A 13 -10.68 -2.56 -17.36
N GLU A 14 -10.06 -1.49 -16.84
CA GLU A 14 -9.25 -1.54 -15.61
C GLU A 14 -10.05 -2.00 -14.39
N SER A 15 -11.25 -1.44 -14.17
CA SER A 15 -12.13 -1.87 -13.06
C SER A 15 -12.51 -3.36 -13.18
N LEU A 16 -12.85 -3.83 -14.39
CA LEU A 16 -13.23 -5.24 -14.60
C LEU A 16 -12.03 -6.19 -14.45
N LEU A 17 -10.86 -5.79 -14.92
CA LEU A 17 -9.62 -6.54 -14.76
C LEU A 17 -9.24 -6.65 -13.28
N THR A 18 -9.39 -5.56 -12.53
CA THR A 18 -9.15 -5.49 -11.08
C THR A 18 -10.03 -6.47 -10.31
N ARG A 19 -11.32 -6.55 -10.66
CA ARG A 19 -12.27 -7.51 -10.05
C ARG A 19 -11.85 -8.94 -10.29
N HIS A 20 -11.50 -9.28 -11.54
CA HIS A 20 -11.01 -10.62 -11.89
C HIS A 20 -9.75 -10.98 -11.09
N ARG A 21 -8.79 -10.05 -10.97
CA ARG A 21 -7.56 -10.27 -10.18
C ARG A 21 -7.87 -10.61 -8.72
N ILE A 22 -8.79 -9.89 -8.08
CA ILE A 22 -9.19 -10.18 -6.69
C ILE A 22 -9.94 -11.52 -6.61
N GLU A 23 -10.86 -11.80 -7.53
CA GLU A 23 -11.59 -13.08 -7.56
C GLU A 23 -10.64 -14.27 -7.70
N THR A 24 -9.71 -14.22 -8.67
CA THR A 24 -8.63 -15.20 -8.81
C THR A 24 -7.76 -15.26 -7.55
N GLY A 25 -7.48 -14.13 -6.92
CA GLY A 25 -6.77 -14.08 -5.64
C GLY A 25 -7.48 -14.84 -4.53
N VAL A 26 -8.82 -14.84 -4.49
CA VAL A 26 -9.60 -15.62 -3.52
C VAL A 26 -9.50 -17.11 -3.86
N GLU A 27 -9.64 -17.47 -5.12
CA GLU A 27 -9.56 -18.87 -5.59
C GLU A 27 -8.19 -19.49 -5.30
N LYS A 28 -7.12 -18.69 -5.42
CA LYS A 28 -5.74 -19.09 -5.09
C LYS A 28 -5.41 -19.05 -3.60
N GLY A 29 -6.33 -18.60 -2.75
CA GLY A 29 -6.10 -18.47 -1.30
C GLY A 29 -5.18 -17.31 -0.90
N ILE A 30 -4.86 -16.40 -1.82
CA ILE A 30 -4.03 -15.20 -1.60
C ILE A 30 -4.85 -14.14 -0.85
N THR A 31 -6.05 -13.84 -1.34
CA THR A 31 -7.01 -12.96 -0.66
C THR A 31 -8.17 -13.73 -0.03
N SER A 32 -8.97 -13.06 0.81
CA SER A 32 -10.15 -13.64 1.46
C SER A 32 -11.43 -13.00 0.92
N GLN A 33 -12.58 -13.59 1.28
CA GLN A 33 -13.88 -13.00 0.94
C GLN A 33 -14.06 -11.58 1.50
N GLN A 34 -13.48 -11.28 2.66
CA GLN A 34 -13.45 -9.90 3.19
C GLN A 34 -12.61 -8.97 2.32
N GLY A 35 -11.60 -9.48 1.63
CA GLY A 35 -10.80 -8.74 0.65
C GLY A 35 -11.61 -8.26 -0.55
N LEU A 36 -12.58 -9.05 -1.02
CA LEU A 36 -13.57 -8.63 -2.03
C LEU A 36 -14.41 -7.45 -1.55
N ILE A 37 -14.87 -7.50 -0.29
CA ILE A 37 -15.68 -6.42 0.30
C ILE A 37 -14.82 -5.15 0.44
N ALA A 38 -13.57 -5.29 0.89
CA ALA A 38 -12.63 -4.17 0.98
C ALA A 38 -12.37 -3.54 -0.39
N GLN A 39 -12.21 -4.36 -1.44
CA GLN A 39 -12.08 -3.87 -2.80
C GLN A 39 -13.31 -3.07 -3.24
N GLY A 40 -14.52 -3.56 -2.98
CA GLY A 40 -15.74 -2.85 -3.33
C GLY A 40 -15.90 -1.51 -2.60
N ARG A 41 -15.43 -1.40 -1.35
CA ARG A 41 -15.36 -0.11 -0.64
C ARG A 41 -14.39 0.84 -1.33
N GLY A 42 -13.20 0.35 -1.69
CA GLY A 42 -12.20 1.12 -2.44
C GLY A 42 -12.77 1.64 -3.75
N GLU A 43 -13.35 0.76 -4.57
CA GLU A 43 -13.99 1.16 -5.85
C GLU A 43 -15.00 2.30 -5.64
N ALA A 44 -15.84 2.23 -4.60
CA ALA A 44 -16.82 3.29 -4.34
C ALA A 44 -16.18 4.68 -4.10
N PHE A 45 -15.05 4.74 -3.38
CA PHE A 45 -14.29 5.98 -3.22
C PHE A 45 -13.54 6.37 -4.50
N ASP A 46 -13.03 5.40 -5.25
CA ASP A 46 -12.35 5.64 -6.52
C ASP A 46 -13.30 6.31 -7.54
N TYR A 47 -14.57 5.87 -7.60
CA TYR A 47 -15.62 6.53 -8.38
C TYR A 47 -15.82 8.00 -7.98
N LEU A 48 -15.74 8.32 -6.68
CA LEU A 48 -15.89 9.69 -6.19
C LEU A 48 -14.65 10.56 -6.49
N LEU A 49 -13.48 9.93 -6.59
CA LEU A 49 -12.20 10.56 -6.93
C LEU A 49 -11.93 10.60 -8.44
N GLY A 50 -12.86 10.07 -9.25
CA GLY A 50 -12.77 10.11 -10.70
C GLY A 50 -11.85 9.06 -11.32
N GLU A 51 -11.54 7.99 -10.59
CA GLU A 51 -10.70 6.87 -11.06
C GLU A 51 -9.32 7.32 -11.58
N ARG A 52 -8.77 8.39 -10.99
CA ARG A 52 -7.50 9.01 -11.36
C ARG A 52 -6.66 9.33 -10.12
N THR A 53 -5.35 9.45 -10.29
CA THR A 53 -4.47 10.05 -9.29
C THR A 53 -4.73 11.56 -9.26
N ILE A 54 -5.20 12.08 -8.13
CA ILE A 54 -5.38 13.52 -7.91
C ILE A 54 -4.04 14.17 -7.52
N GLU A 55 -3.92 15.50 -7.65
CA GLU A 55 -2.66 16.21 -7.37
C GLU A 55 -2.16 16.00 -5.93
N SER A 56 -3.06 16.00 -4.94
CA SER A 56 -2.68 15.75 -3.55
C SER A 56 -2.16 14.33 -3.33
N ALA A 57 -2.67 13.35 -4.09
CA ALA A 57 -2.21 11.98 -4.03
C ALA A 57 -0.84 11.81 -4.70
N ASP A 58 -0.63 12.37 -5.90
CA ASP A 58 0.68 12.34 -6.57
C ASP A 58 1.78 12.99 -5.70
N ARG A 59 1.45 14.10 -5.03
CA ARG A 59 2.36 14.74 -4.07
C ARG A 59 2.66 13.82 -2.88
N ALA A 60 1.66 13.13 -2.33
CA ALA A 60 1.85 12.19 -1.23
C ALA A 60 2.67 10.96 -1.67
N GLU A 61 2.48 10.47 -2.90
CA GLU A 61 3.28 9.38 -3.49
C GLU A 61 4.75 9.77 -3.62
N ARG A 62 5.02 11.01 -4.06
CA ARG A 62 6.38 11.56 -4.12
C ARG A 62 7.02 11.66 -2.74
N VAL A 63 6.26 12.07 -1.73
CA VAL A 63 6.73 12.15 -0.34
C VAL A 63 6.97 10.75 0.25
N GLY A 64 6.08 9.79 -0.03
CA GLY A 64 6.27 8.40 0.36
C GLY A 64 7.53 7.79 -0.25
N ALA A 65 7.81 8.08 -1.53
CA ALA A 65 9.06 7.69 -2.17
C ALA A 65 10.30 8.34 -1.52
N ALA A 66 10.23 9.63 -1.14
CA ALA A 66 11.32 10.31 -0.44
C ALA A 66 11.59 9.69 0.95
N HIS A 67 10.55 9.36 1.71
CA HIS A 67 10.70 8.63 2.98
C HIS A 67 11.37 7.28 2.80
N LEU A 68 10.94 6.49 1.79
CA LEU A 68 11.54 5.19 1.52
C LEU A 68 13.04 5.29 1.16
N LEU A 69 13.45 6.32 0.42
CA LEU A 69 14.85 6.53 0.05
C LEU A 69 15.72 7.08 1.19
N LEU A 70 15.12 7.75 2.18
CA LEU A 70 15.81 8.26 3.37
C LEU A 70 15.92 7.23 4.50
N ALA A 71 15.04 6.23 4.51
CA ALA A 71 14.92 5.25 5.58
C ALA A 71 16.17 4.35 5.71
N ASP A 72 16.54 4.02 6.94
CA ASP A 72 17.59 3.03 7.23
C ASP A 72 17.04 1.59 7.05
N HIS A 73 15.78 1.38 7.39
CA HIS A 73 15.10 0.07 7.34
C HIS A 73 13.67 0.18 6.76
N PRO A 74 13.52 0.54 5.48
CA PRO A 74 12.20 0.62 4.86
C PRO A 74 11.57 -0.76 4.65
N VAL A 75 10.28 -0.89 4.97
CA VAL A 75 9.51 -2.13 4.75
C VAL A 75 8.20 -1.85 4.02
N LEU A 76 7.89 -2.67 3.01
CA LEU A 76 6.60 -2.71 2.35
C LEU A 76 5.79 -3.88 2.91
N SER A 77 4.70 -3.57 3.62
CA SER A 77 3.76 -4.56 4.11
C SER A 77 2.88 -5.06 2.97
N VAL A 78 2.82 -6.37 2.79
CA VAL A 78 2.03 -7.02 1.73
C VAL A 78 0.92 -7.87 2.34
N ASN A 79 -0.32 -7.40 2.19
CA ASN A 79 -1.50 -8.21 2.49
C ASN A 79 -2.03 -8.94 1.24
N GLY A 80 -3.08 -9.73 1.41
CA GLY A 80 -3.66 -10.51 0.32
C GLY A 80 -4.21 -9.69 -0.86
N ASN A 81 -4.73 -8.48 -0.62
CA ASN A 81 -5.22 -7.62 -1.72
C ASN A 81 -4.05 -7.03 -2.50
N VAL A 82 -2.99 -6.57 -1.81
CA VAL A 82 -1.76 -6.08 -2.47
C VAL A 82 -1.16 -7.18 -3.34
N ALA A 83 -0.99 -8.39 -2.77
CA ALA A 83 -0.45 -9.54 -3.51
C ALA A 83 -1.31 -9.97 -4.69
N ALA A 84 -2.64 -9.78 -4.63
CA ALA A 84 -3.53 -10.11 -5.75
C ALA A 84 -3.55 -9.02 -6.84
N LEU A 85 -3.38 -7.75 -6.49
CA LEU A 85 -3.57 -6.62 -7.40
C LEU A 85 -2.28 -6.15 -8.06
N VAL A 86 -1.21 -6.03 -7.29
CA VAL A 86 0.05 -5.39 -7.66
C VAL A 86 1.30 -6.20 -7.25
N PRO A 87 1.33 -7.55 -7.44
CA PRO A 87 2.45 -8.35 -6.96
C PRO A 87 3.79 -8.00 -7.63
N GLY A 88 3.79 -7.66 -8.92
CA GLY A 88 5.01 -7.28 -9.63
C GLY A 88 5.45 -5.86 -9.29
N GLU A 89 4.50 -4.93 -9.23
CA GLU A 89 4.73 -3.52 -8.99
C GLU A 89 5.23 -3.28 -7.56
N VAL A 90 4.75 -4.03 -6.55
CA VAL A 90 5.27 -3.92 -5.18
C VAL A 90 6.70 -4.47 -5.06
N VAL A 91 7.02 -5.53 -5.82
CA VAL A 91 8.39 -6.08 -5.91
C VAL A 91 9.32 -5.08 -6.58
N GLU A 92 8.84 -4.40 -7.62
CA GLU A 92 9.60 -3.36 -8.32
C GLU A 92 9.85 -2.15 -7.41
N LEU A 93 8.85 -1.69 -6.66
CA LEU A 93 9.01 -0.63 -5.68
C LEU A 93 10.06 -1.01 -4.63
N ALA A 94 9.97 -2.20 -4.05
CA ALA A 94 10.94 -2.72 -3.09
C ALA A 94 12.36 -2.72 -3.65
N ALA A 95 12.55 -3.18 -4.89
CA ALA A 95 13.84 -3.22 -5.55
C ALA A 95 14.42 -1.81 -5.82
N VAL A 96 13.57 -0.83 -6.15
CA VAL A 96 13.99 0.55 -6.44
C VAL A 96 14.37 1.30 -5.16
N THR A 97 13.68 1.05 -4.05
CA THR A 97 13.92 1.74 -2.78
C THR A 97 14.84 0.97 -1.82
N GLY A 98 15.16 -0.28 -2.11
CA GLY A 98 15.89 -1.16 -1.20
C GLY A 98 15.05 -1.61 0.00
N ALA A 99 13.72 -1.56 -0.11
CA ALA A 99 12.81 -1.93 0.96
C ALA A 99 12.61 -3.44 1.04
N ASP A 100 12.47 -3.96 2.26
CA ASP A 100 12.08 -5.35 2.48
C ASP A 100 10.59 -5.55 2.19
N LEU A 101 10.23 -6.74 1.71
CA LEU A 101 8.84 -7.17 1.57
C LEU A 101 8.45 -8.03 2.78
N GLU A 102 7.43 -7.64 3.54
CA GLU A 102 6.91 -8.46 4.64
C GLU A 102 5.44 -8.82 4.41
N VAL A 103 5.12 -10.11 4.39
CA VAL A 103 3.73 -10.57 4.36
C VAL A 103 3.07 -10.32 5.71
N ASN A 104 2.07 -9.44 5.72
CA ASN A 104 1.30 -9.15 6.93
C ASN A 104 -0.20 -9.29 6.71
N LEU A 105 -0.87 -10.03 7.60
CA LEU A 105 -2.28 -10.41 7.46
C LEU A 105 -3.06 -10.19 8.75
N PHE A 106 -4.32 -9.78 8.59
CA PHE A 106 -5.28 -9.74 9.69
C PHE A 106 -5.66 -11.15 10.18
N ASN A 107 -5.98 -12.05 9.25
CA ASN A 107 -6.30 -13.46 9.52
C ASN A 107 -5.12 -14.33 9.07
N ARG A 108 -4.13 -14.44 9.95
CA ARG A 108 -2.89 -15.18 9.70
C ARG A 108 -3.14 -16.69 9.69
N THR A 109 -2.79 -17.36 8.58
CA THR A 109 -2.62 -18.82 8.52
C THR A 109 -1.32 -19.12 7.78
N GLU A 110 -0.61 -20.17 8.19
CA GLU A 110 0.65 -20.58 7.55
C GLU A 110 0.47 -20.79 6.04
N GLN A 111 -0.58 -21.53 5.65
CA GLN A 111 -0.92 -21.79 4.25
C GLN A 111 -1.11 -20.50 3.42
N ARG A 112 -1.76 -19.49 3.99
CA ARG A 112 -2.01 -18.24 3.27
C ARG A 112 -0.75 -17.38 3.14
N ILE A 113 0.11 -17.39 4.17
CA ILE A 113 1.39 -16.69 4.12
C ILE A 113 2.29 -17.33 3.07
N GLU A 114 2.39 -18.65 3.06
CA GLU A 114 3.15 -19.38 2.05
C GLU A 114 2.63 -19.10 0.64
N ALA A 115 1.29 -19.13 0.44
CA ALA A 115 0.68 -18.82 -0.85
C ALA A 115 1.02 -17.39 -1.33
N ILE A 116 0.99 -16.40 -0.44
CA ILE A 116 1.37 -15.01 -0.79
C ILE A 116 2.87 -14.92 -1.08
N ALA A 117 3.71 -15.52 -0.24
CA ALA A 117 5.16 -15.46 -0.40
C ALA A 117 5.61 -16.13 -1.71
N ASP A 118 5.04 -17.29 -2.05
CA ASP A 118 5.31 -17.97 -3.31
C ASP A 118 4.81 -17.15 -4.49
N HIS A 119 3.62 -16.54 -4.38
CA HIS A 119 3.11 -15.67 -5.43
C HIS A 119 4.00 -14.45 -5.67
N LEU A 120 4.55 -13.82 -4.62
CA LEU A 120 5.51 -12.72 -4.76
C LEU A 120 6.82 -13.19 -5.41
N ARG A 121 7.31 -14.39 -5.06
CA ARG A 121 8.50 -14.98 -5.69
C ARG A 121 8.30 -15.27 -7.17
N GLU A 122 7.12 -15.76 -7.56
CA GLU A 122 6.74 -15.90 -8.97
C GLU A 122 6.77 -14.58 -9.74
N HIS A 123 6.58 -13.45 -9.04
CA HIS A 123 6.64 -12.09 -9.58
C HIS A 123 8.01 -11.41 -9.39
N GLY A 124 9.04 -12.17 -8.98
CA GLY A 124 10.43 -11.69 -8.92
C GLY A 124 10.93 -11.29 -7.53
N ALA A 125 10.16 -11.51 -6.47
CA ALA A 125 10.66 -11.28 -5.11
C ALA A 125 11.79 -12.26 -4.78
N ASN A 126 12.95 -11.74 -4.34
CA ASN A 126 14.07 -12.57 -3.90
C ASN A 126 13.89 -13.05 -2.46
N GLU A 127 13.64 -12.12 -1.55
CA GLU A 127 13.38 -12.37 -0.13
C GLU A 127 11.98 -11.88 0.22
N VAL A 128 11.27 -12.66 1.01
CA VAL A 128 9.94 -12.31 1.53
C VAL A 128 9.95 -12.66 3.01
N LYS A 129 9.78 -11.64 3.86
CA LYS A 129 9.64 -11.74 5.31
C LYS A 129 8.18 -12.01 5.70
N GLY A 130 7.94 -12.23 6.98
CA GLY A 130 6.63 -12.42 7.61
C GLY A 130 6.26 -13.88 7.84
N LEU A 131 7.12 -14.85 7.48
CA LEU A 131 6.84 -16.29 7.65
C LEU A 131 6.99 -16.74 9.11
N THR A 132 7.99 -16.24 9.83
CA THR A 132 8.27 -16.65 11.21
C THR A 132 7.41 -15.88 12.21
N ALA A 133 7.35 -14.57 12.04
CA ALA A 133 6.71 -13.58 12.89
C ALA A 133 7.03 -13.73 14.38
N ASP A 134 8.32 -13.59 14.69
CA ASP A 134 8.95 -13.77 16.00
C ASP A 134 8.92 -12.51 16.90
N ALA A 135 8.32 -11.42 16.43
CA ALA A 135 8.07 -10.21 17.22
C ALA A 135 6.58 -9.85 17.29
N ARG A 136 6.25 -8.88 18.17
CA ARG A 136 4.87 -8.45 18.43
C ARG A 136 4.75 -6.93 18.52
N ILE A 137 3.83 -6.37 17.75
CA ILE A 137 3.34 -4.99 17.90
C ILE A 137 2.54 -4.90 19.21
N PRO A 138 2.90 -4.00 20.14
CA PRO A 138 2.13 -3.77 21.37
C PRO A 138 0.70 -3.27 21.07
N GLY A 139 -0.26 -3.55 21.95
CA GLY A 139 -1.62 -3.01 21.84
C GLY A 139 -2.57 -3.71 20.86
N LEU A 140 -2.07 -4.66 20.05
CA LEU A 140 -2.89 -5.41 19.08
C LEU A 140 -3.24 -6.83 19.54
N ASP A 141 -4.36 -7.35 19.02
CA ASP A 141 -4.81 -8.72 19.26
C ASP A 141 -3.83 -9.77 18.71
N HIS A 142 -3.80 -10.94 19.35
CA HIS A 142 -2.78 -11.98 19.24
C HIS A 142 -2.20 -12.25 17.84
N GLU A 143 -3.02 -12.42 16.80
CA GLU A 143 -2.55 -12.71 15.44
C GLU A 143 -2.21 -11.46 14.64
N ARG A 144 -2.92 -10.35 14.87
CA ARG A 144 -2.66 -9.05 14.21
C ARG A 144 -1.33 -8.45 14.65
N ALA A 145 -0.95 -8.70 15.90
CA ALA A 145 0.28 -8.21 16.48
C ALA A 145 1.56 -8.83 15.88
N LYS A 146 1.47 -9.99 15.21
CA LYS A 146 2.65 -10.75 14.77
C LYS A 146 3.33 -10.09 13.57
N VAL A 147 4.64 -9.88 13.70
CA VAL A 147 5.54 -9.30 12.69
C VAL A 147 6.90 -9.98 12.80
N ASP A 148 7.73 -9.91 11.75
CA ASP A 148 9.12 -10.36 11.83
C ASP A 148 9.97 -9.35 12.61
N ALA A 149 10.84 -9.86 13.49
CA ALA A 149 11.72 -9.04 14.32
C ALA A 149 12.71 -8.22 13.50
N ASP A 150 13.18 -8.78 12.38
CA ASP A 150 14.08 -8.14 11.42
C ASP A 150 13.34 -7.47 10.25
N GLY A 151 12.01 -7.39 10.30
CA GLY A 151 11.17 -6.68 9.33
C GLY A 151 10.45 -5.49 9.98
N ILE A 152 9.11 -5.47 9.92
CA ILE A 152 8.26 -4.37 10.41
C ILE A 152 8.61 -3.98 11.85
N TYR A 153 9.01 -4.92 12.71
CA TYR A 153 9.38 -4.60 14.08
C TYR A 153 10.60 -3.66 14.18
N ASN A 154 11.64 -3.89 13.36
CA ASN A 154 12.85 -3.07 13.33
C ASN A 154 12.79 -1.88 12.34
N ALA A 155 11.77 -1.85 11.48
CA ALA A 155 11.59 -0.79 10.48
C ALA A 155 11.44 0.61 11.10
N ASP A 156 12.04 1.61 10.47
CA ASP A 156 11.83 3.03 10.76
C ASP A 156 10.74 3.65 9.87
N THR A 157 10.59 3.15 8.64
CA THR A 157 9.51 3.51 7.70
C THR A 157 8.77 2.27 7.21
N VAL A 158 7.43 2.30 7.25
CA VAL A 158 6.58 1.19 6.78
C VAL A 158 5.50 1.71 5.84
N VAL A 159 5.41 1.10 4.65
CA VAL A 159 4.26 1.29 3.76
C VAL A 159 3.21 0.23 4.07
N VAL A 160 1.99 0.64 4.37
CA VAL A 160 0.86 -0.26 4.65
C VAL A 160 -0.35 0.05 3.77
N PRO A 161 -0.48 -0.59 2.60
CA PRO A 161 -1.63 -0.41 1.73
C PRO A 161 -2.86 -1.15 2.26
N LEU A 162 -4.04 -0.54 2.19
CA LEU A 162 -5.32 -1.20 2.49
C LEU A 162 -5.39 -1.80 3.91
N GLU A 163 -4.85 -1.09 4.90
CA GLU A 163 -4.62 -1.57 6.26
C GLU A 163 -5.76 -1.22 7.26
N ASP A 164 -5.83 -1.99 8.35
CA ASP A 164 -6.72 -1.72 9.48
C ASP A 164 -6.21 -0.55 10.35
N GLY A 165 -7.12 0.33 10.76
CA GLY A 165 -6.78 1.55 11.49
C GLY A 165 -6.12 1.31 12.86
N ASP A 166 -6.46 0.21 13.54
CA ASP A 166 -5.84 -0.12 14.84
C ASP A 166 -4.34 -0.41 14.67
N ARG A 167 -3.95 -1.05 13.55
CA ARG A 167 -2.54 -1.37 13.28
C ARG A 167 -1.74 -0.12 12.92
N ALA A 168 -2.33 0.74 12.11
CA ALA A 168 -1.73 2.01 11.72
C ALA A 168 -1.35 2.84 12.96
N GLU A 169 -2.31 3.01 13.87
CA GLU A 169 -2.12 3.69 15.15
C GLU A 169 -1.00 3.03 15.98
N ALA A 170 -1.00 1.70 16.10
CA ALA A 170 0.01 0.98 16.87
C ALA A 170 1.43 1.11 16.28
N LEU A 171 1.59 1.18 14.95
CA LEU A 171 2.88 1.43 14.31
C LEU A 171 3.36 2.87 14.59
N GLY A 172 2.45 3.84 14.55
CA GLY A 172 2.73 5.23 14.93
C GLY A 172 3.16 5.36 16.40
N GLU A 173 2.50 4.64 17.32
CA GLU A 173 2.89 4.59 18.74
C GLU A 173 4.29 3.98 18.96
N MET A 174 4.74 3.11 18.04
CA MET A 174 6.11 2.58 18.04
C MET A 174 7.14 3.57 17.47
N GLY A 175 6.72 4.78 17.08
CA GLY A 175 7.60 5.81 16.52
C GLY A 175 8.01 5.55 15.07
N LYS A 176 7.26 4.71 14.34
CA LYS A 176 7.52 4.41 12.94
C LYS A 176 6.88 5.47 12.05
N THR A 177 7.52 5.79 10.94
CA THR A 177 6.91 6.59 9.87
C THR A 177 6.01 5.69 9.05
N GLU A 178 4.71 5.95 9.07
CA GLU A 178 3.72 5.16 8.35
C GLU A 178 3.25 5.86 7.06
N ILE A 179 3.39 5.16 5.94
CA ILE A 179 2.87 5.58 4.63
C ILE A 179 1.66 4.69 4.32
N VAL A 180 0.46 5.27 4.32
CA VAL A 180 -0.78 4.53 4.09
C VAL A 180 -1.28 4.78 2.68
N ILE A 181 -1.64 3.73 1.95
CA ILE A 181 -2.37 3.83 0.68
C ILE A 181 -3.81 3.38 0.93
N ASP A 182 -4.75 4.32 0.91
CA ASP A 182 -6.18 4.08 1.14
C ASP A 182 -7.02 5.12 0.39
N LEU A 183 -8.00 4.65 -0.38
CA LEU A 183 -8.92 5.50 -1.14
C LEU A 183 -9.89 6.29 -0.24
N ASN A 184 -10.08 5.88 1.01
CA ASN A 184 -10.96 6.57 1.94
C ASN A 184 -10.17 7.58 2.79
N PRO A 185 -10.27 8.90 2.54
CA PRO A 185 -9.56 9.90 3.35
C PRO A 185 -10.07 9.98 4.80
N LEU A 186 -11.24 9.40 5.10
CA LEU A 186 -11.82 9.38 6.44
C LEU A 186 -11.56 8.08 7.19
N SER A 187 -10.77 7.15 6.62
CA SER A 187 -10.42 5.93 7.34
C SER A 187 -9.53 6.25 8.53
N ARG A 188 -9.61 5.42 9.57
CA ARG A 188 -8.76 5.59 10.76
C ARG A 188 -7.28 5.51 10.40
N SER A 189 -6.90 4.61 9.51
CA SER A 189 -5.52 4.48 9.01
C SER A 189 -5.06 5.74 8.26
N ALA A 190 -5.86 6.28 7.35
CA ALA A 190 -5.50 7.51 6.63
C ALA A 190 -5.35 8.71 7.59
N GLN A 191 -6.16 8.79 8.65
CA GLN A 191 -6.16 9.91 9.60
C GLN A 191 -4.95 9.90 10.56
N VAL A 192 -4.32 8.73 10.81
CA VAL A 192 -3.17 8.61 11.71
C VAL A 192 -1.83 8.52 10.98
N ALA A 193 -1.85 8.28 9.65
CA ALA A 193 -0.65 8.10 8.85
C ALA A 193 0.23 9.36 8.82
N ALA A 194 1.55 9.15 8.82
CA ALA A 194 2.49 10.22 8.53
C ALA A 194 2.37 10.68 7.07
N VAL A 195 2.08 9.76 6.15
CA VAL A 195 1.82 10.07 4.75
C VAL A 195 0.57 9.32 4.26
N PRO A 196 -0.61 9.96 4.26
CA PRO A 196 -1.81 9.39 3.66
C PRO A 196 -1.83 9.63 2.14
N ILE A 197 -1.73 8.54 1.37
CA ILE A 197 -1.87 8.50 -0.08
C ILE A 197 -3.30 8.10 -0.41
N ILE A 198 -4.11 9.08 -0.83
CA ILE A 198 -5.52 8.88 -1.20
C ILE A 198 -5.62 8.55 -2.69
N ASP A 199 -5.15 7.36 -3.05
CA ASP A 199 -5.19 6.83 -4.41
C ASP A 199 -5.36 5.30 -4.42
N ASN A 200 -5.72 4.77 -5.59
CA ASN A 200 -5.83 3.34 -5.80
C ASN A 200 -4.43 2.71 -5.83
N VAL A 201 -4.24 1.60 -5.12
CA VAL A 201 -2.95 0.88 -5.07
C VAL A 201 -2.39 0.53 -6.45
N LEU A 202 -3.26 0.31 -7.44
CA LEU A 202 -2.89 0.04 -8.83
C LEU A 202 -2.19 1.22 -9.52
N ARG A 203 -2.39 2.46 -9.03
CA ARG A 203 -1.76 3.69 -9.52
C ARG A 203 -0.66 4.16 -8.57
N ALA A 204 -0.96 4.15 -7.27
CA ALA A 204 -0.06 4.63 -6.23
C ALA A 204 1.29 3.89 -6.21
N VAL A 205 1.30 2.56 -6.26
CA VAL A 205 2.56 1.78 -6.21
C VAL A 205 3.44 2.05 -7.44
N PRO A 206 2.92 2.02 -8.69
CA PRO A 206 3.68 2.47 -9.85
C PRO A 206 4.17 3.92 -9.78
N ASN A 207 3.33 4.85 -9.34
CA ASN A 207 3.71 6.26 -9.24
C ASN A 207 4.80 6.49 -8.19
N MET A 208 4.68 5.88 -7.01
CA MET A 208 5.75 5.87 -6.00
C MET A 208 7.04 5.31 -6.56
N THR A 209 6.98 4.25 -7.37
CA THR A 209 8.15 3.67 -8.04
C THR A 209 8.78 4.66 -9.02
N ALA A 210 7.96 5.36 -9.81
CA ALA A 210 8.43 6.39 -10.74
C ALA A 210 9.07 7.57 -10.00
N HIS A 211 8.43 8.06 -8.93
CA HIS A 211 8.98 9.10 -8.06
C HIS A 211 10.30 8.67 -7.43
N ALA A 212 10.37 7.46 -6.87
CA ALA A 212 11.59 6.92 -6.28
C ALA A 212 12.74 6.88 -7.30
N ARG A 213 12.50 6.39 -8.53
CA ARG A 213 13.50 6.44 -9.61
C ARG A 213 13.96 7.85 -9.94
N SER A 214 13.03 8.81 -9.99
CA SER A 214 13.38 10.21 -10.27
C SER A 214 14.19 10.87 -9.13
N LEU A 215 14.03 10.35 -7.91
CA LEU A 215 14.62 10.89 -6.70
C LEU A 215 15.91 10.18 -6.26
N GLN A 216 16.28 9.04 -6.86
CA GLN A 216 17.44 8.21 -6.45
C GLN A 216 18.77 8.99 -6.35
N ASP A 217 19.00 9.96 -7.24
CA ASP A 217 20.23 10.77 -7.26
C ASP A 217 20.06 12.12 -6.52
N THR A 218 18.94 12.32 -5.83
CA THR A 218 18.66 13.55 -5.09
C THR A 218 19.42 13.57 -3.76
N PRO A 219 20.13 14.66 -3.43
CA PRO A 219 20.78 14.81 -2.14
C PRO A 219 19.83 14.63 -0.94
N ALA A 220 20.32 14.03 0.14
CA ALA A 220 19.50 13.72 1.31
C ALA A 220 18.83 14.95 1.95
N ASP A 221 19.47 16.12 1.92
CA ASP A 221 18.88 17.38 2.41
C ASP A 221 17.70 17.85 1.55
N ALA A 222 17.77 17.64 0.23
CA ALA A 222 16.67 17.93 -0.67
C ALA A 222 15.52 16.91 -0.54
N LEU A 223 15.83 15.63 -0.29
CA LEU A 223 14.80 14.63 0.06
C LEU A 223 14.12 14.98 1.39
N GLN A 224 14.90 15.39 2.39
CA GLN A 224 14.38 15.81 3.69
C GLN A 224 13.47 17.03 3.54
N GLN A 225 13.82 17.99 2.68
CA GLN A 225 12.95 19.12 2.40
C GLN A 225 11.59 18.71 1.80
N ILE A 226 11.56 17.70 0.91
CA ILE A 226 10.30 17.17 0.37
C ILE A 226 9.40 16.63 1.49
N VAL A 227 10.00 15.92 2.45
CA VAL A 227 9.31 15.37 3.63
C VAL A 227 8.83 16.50 4.55
N ASP A 228 9.71 17.45 4.89
CA ASP A 228 9.42 18.53 5.84
C ASP A 228 8.33 19.50 5.31
N ASP A 229 8.24 19.68 3.99
CA ASP A 229 7.25 20.54 3.36
C ASP A 229 5.86 19.86 3.22
N PHE A 230 5.72 18.58 3.59
CA PHE A 230 4.46 17.84 3.48
C PHE A 230 3.55 18.06 4.69
N ASP A 231 2.28 18.35 4.43
CA ASP A 231 1.23 18.45 5.45
C ASP A 231 0.17 17.36 5.22
N PRO A 232 0.11 16.33 6.07
CA PRO A 232 -0.87 15.25 5.96
C PRO A 232 -2.33 15.74 6.02
N ALA A 233 -2.62 16.75 6.86
CA ALA A 233 -3.96 17.29 7.00
C ALA A 233 -4.38 18.05 5.73
N GLN A 234 -3.44 18.73 5.07
CA GLN A 234 -3.68 19.34 3.76
C GLN A 234 -3.98 18.29 2.69
N ALA A 235 -3.24 17.18 2.65
CA ALA A 235 -3.46 16.11 1.68
C ALA A 235 -4.85 15.46 1.84
N LEU A 236 -5.23 15.15 3.08
CA LEU A 236 -6.57 14.63 3.43
C LEU A 236 -7.68 15.62 3.06
N GLY A 237 -7.52 16.90 3.45
CA GLY A 237 -8.49 17.94 3.16
C GLY A 237 -8.71 18.15 1.66
N ALA A 238 -7.65 18.11 0.86
CA ALA A 238 -7.73 18.20 -0.59
C ALA A 238 -8.46 16.99 -1.22
N ALA A 239 -8.22 15.77 -0.73
CA ALA A 239 -8.94 14.59 -1.20
C ALA A 239 -10.44 14.64 -0.83
N GLU A 240 -10.77 15.09 0.38
CA GLU A 240 -12.16 15.31 0.77
C GLU A 240 -12.85 16.40 -0.06
N GLU A 241 -12.15 17.49 -0.39
CA GLU A 241 -12.67 18.56 -1.24
C GLU A 241 -12.91 18.06 -2.68
N ALA A 242 -12.01 17.24 -3.22
CA ALA A 242 -12.20 16.58 -4.52
C ALA A 242 -13.48 15.72 -4.52
N ILE A 243 -13.70 14.91 -3.48
CA ILE A 243 -14.91 14.10 -3.33
C ILE A 243 -16.17 14.96 -3.23
N ARG A 244 -16.12 16.07 -2.48
CA ARG A 244 -17.29 16.93 -2.21
C ARG A 244 -17.66 17.83 -3.39
N SER A 245 -16.68 18.35 -4.10
CA SER A 245 -16.90 19.24 -5.25
C SER A 245 -17.42 18.49 -6.46
N GLY A 246 -16.96 17.25 -6.68
CA GLY A 246 -17.25 16.49 -7.90
C GLY A 246 -16.65 17.13 -9.16
N GLU A 247 -15.77 18.13 -9.01
CA GLU A 247 -15.05 18.78 -10.09
C GLU A 247 -13.80 17.95 -10.40
N LEU A 248 -14.02 16.92 -11.21
CA LEU A 248 -12.97 16.06 -11.73
C LEU A 248 -12.65 16.58 -13.14
N GLU A 249 -11.56 17.34 -13.26
CA GLU A 249 -11.05 17.83 -14.57
C GLU A 249 -10.80 16.71 -15.58
#